data_AF-A0A363TKK4-F1
#
_entry.id   AF-A0A363TKK4-F1
#
_cell.length_a   1.000
_cell.length_b   1.000
_cell.length_c   1.000
_cell.angle_alpha   90.00
_cell.angle_beta   90.00
_cell.angle_gamma   90.00
#
_symmetry.space_group_name_H-M   'P 1'
#
loop_
_entity.id
_entity.type
_entity.pdbx_description
1 polymer ?
#
loop_
_entity_poly.entity_id
_entity_poly.type
_entity_poly.pdbx_seq_one_letter_code
_entity_poly.pdbx_strand_id
1 'polypeptide(L)'
;TSPAVQEAVSRAQQLADTDTPVLIEGEHGTGRGFLARILHYQSSRAGGLFVPVACGGLQEELLESELFGYARGAFQQALLPRSGKAELADRGTLYLADIDGTGLPTQEKILRLLTEKTVTPVGGSRDIEIDVRLVASAAASLEEAAGGGSFLPALRDALLPGRIHLPPLRERIEDIPLLLHHYLFEGNRMRKKPLRGFSDAAIAALTGYPWQGNVRELVEVVSYIAGKKRQGSVVDAADLPAEIWYGRSRPAPAGEPPSKPIPDIREAIQDLDRQMLRQALALSDGDPERAAALLNLDVAVLEKLMRETGIEWKSGPS
;
A
#
# COMPACT_ATOMS: atom_id res chain seq x y z
N THR A 1 -11.74 -12.68 -6.47
CA THR A 1 -10.30 -12.57 -6.20
C THR A 1 -9.55 -12.87 -7.47
N SER A 2 -8.70 -11.95 -7.91
CA SER A 2 -7.97 -12.00 -9.18
C SER A 2 -6.97 -13.16 -9.25
N PRO A 3 -6.63 -13.65 -10.46
CA PRO A 3 -5.65 -14.72 -10.64
C PRO A 3 -4.30 -14.43 -9.98
N ALA A 4 -3.82 -13.18 -10.07
CA ALA A 4 -2.53 -12.79 -9.50
C ALA A 4 -2.53 -12.86 -7.96
N VAL A 5 -3.64 -12.51 -7.31
CA VAL A 5 -3.77 -12.69 -5.85
C VAL A 5 -3.92 -14.16 -5.48
N GLN A 6 -4.61 -14.96 -6.29
CA GLN A 6 -4.70 -16.41 -6.07
C GLN A 6 -3.34 -17.09 -6.16
N GLU A 7 -2.49 -16.67 -7.11
CA GLU A 7 -1.11 -17.14 -7.22
C GLU A 7 -0.29 -16.78 -5.97
N ALA A 8 -0.35 -15.52 -5.53
CA ALA A 8 0.34 -15.08 -4.32
C ALA A 8 -0.10 -15.86 -3.07
N VAL A 9 -1.41 -16.13 -2.93
CA VAL A 9 -1.96 -16.92 -1.83
C VAL A 9 -1.53 -18.39 -1.93
N SER A 10 -1.56 -18.99 -3.12
CA SER A 10 -1.09 -20.37 -3.34
C SER A 10 0.40 -20.51 -2.99
N ARG A 11 1.22 -19.55 -3.43
CA ARG A 11 2.64 -19.52 -3.08
C ARG A 11 2.85 -19.35 -1.58
N ALA A 12 2.08 -18.47 -0.93
CA ALA A 12 2.14 -18.30 0.51
C ALA A 12 1.78 -19.59 1.27
N GLN A 13 0.77 -20.33 0.81
CA GLN A 13 0.39 -21.63 1.39
C GLN A 13 1.51 -22.66 1.26
N GLN A 14 2.18 -22.74 0.10
CA GLN A 14 3.33 -23.63 -0.10
C GLN A 14 4.50 -23.31 0.82
N LEU A 15 4.73 -22.02 1.08
CA LEU A 15 5.82 -21.54 1.94
C LEU A 15 5.43 -21.51 3.42
N ALA A 16 4.14 -21.67 3.77
CA ALA A 16 3.67 -21.45 5.13
C ALA A 16 4.40 -22.33 6.15
N ASP A 17 4.55 -23.62 5.87
CA ASP A 17 5.15 -24.60 6.79
C ASP A 17 6.64 -24.90 6.49
N THR A 18 7.34 -23.97 5.85
CA THR A 18 8.79 -24.07 5.61
C THR A 18 9.56 -23.02 6.42
N ASP A 19 10.81 -23.36 6.76
CA ASP A 19 11.78 -22.41 7.34
C ASP A 19 12.45 -21.51 6.30
N THR A 20 12.05 -21.62 5.02
CA THR A 20 12.55 -20.75 3.95
C THR A 20 12.20 -19.30 4.27
N PRO A 21 13.18 -18.37 4.22
CA PRO A 21 12.91 -16.94 4.31
C PRO A 21 11.94 -16.52 3.21
N VAL A 22 10.94 -15.71 3.56
CA VAL A 22 9.93 -15.25 2.59
C VAL A 22 10.13 -13.78 2.29
N LEU A 23 10.13 -13.42 1.00
CA LEU A 23 10.16 -12.05 0.53
C LEU A 23 8.83 -11.69 -0.12
N ILE A 24 8.14 -10.68 0.40
CA ILE A 24 6.87 -10.18 -0.15
C ILE A 24 7.14 -8.85 -0.85
N GLU A 25 7.18 -8.86 -2.17
CA GLU A 25 7.33 -7.66 -2.97
C GLU A 25 5.98 -7.14 -3.44
N GLY A 26 5.90 -5.85 -3.68
CA GLY A 26 4.70 -5.17 -4.15
C GLY A 26 4.71 -3.74 -3.66
N GLU A 27 3.81 -2.89 -4.11
CA GLU A 27 3.80 -1.49 -3.67
C GLU A 27 3.29 -1.30 -2.23
N HIS A 28 3.59 -0.14 -1.64
CA HIS A 28 3.06 0.21 -0.33
C HIS A 28 1.53 0.21 -0.35
N GLY A 29 0.92 -0.37 0.69
CA GLY A 29 -0.54 -0.46 0.82
C GLY A 29 -1.19 -1.62 0.06
N THR A 30 -0.44 -2.52 -0.59
CA THR A 30 -0.98 -3.71 -1.28
C THR A 30 -1.46 -4.83 -0.35
N GLY A 31 -1.03 -4.81 0.92
CA GLY A 31 -1.37 -5.84 1.92
C GLY A 31 -0.21 -6.75 2.32
N ARG A 32 1.05 -6.41 2.04
CA ARG A 32 2.24 -7.22 2.37
C ARG A 32 2.28 -7.69 3.83
N GLY A 33 2.04 -6.77 4.77
CA GLY A 33 2.01 -7.11 6.20
C GLY A 33 0.84 -8.01 6.62
N PHE A 34 -0.28 -7.97 5.88
CA PHE A 34 -1.39 -8.89 6.11
C PHE A 34 -1.03 -10.30 5.64
N LEU A 35 -0.42 -10.42 4.45
CA LEU A 35 0.07 -11.71 3.94
C LEU A 35 1.16 -12.30 4.85
N ALA A 36 2.08 -11.48 5.39
CA ALA A 36 3.08 -11.91 6.35
C ALA A 36 2.47 -12.50 7.63
N ARG A 37 1.37 -11.91 8.13
CA ARG A 37 0.63 -12.45 9.29
C ARG A 37 -0.02 -13.78 8.95
N ILE A 38 -0.62 -13.90 7.77
CA ILE A 38 -1.21 -15.18 7.31
C ILE A 38 -0.13 -16.26 7.27
N LEU A 39 1.03 -15.98 6.68
CA LEU A 39 2.17 -16.90 6.61
C LEU A 39 2.60 -17.40 7.99
N HIS A 40 2.63 -16.53 8.99
CA HIS A 40 2.94 -16.92 10.35
C HIS A 40 1.86 -17.81 10.97
N TYR A 41 0.59 -17.39 10.93
CA TYR A 41 -0.51 -18.13 11.56
C TYR A 41 -0.85 -19.45 10.87
N GLN A 42 -0.42 -19.65 9.62
CA GLN A 42 -0.57 -20.90 8.88
C GLN A 42 0.67 -21.81 8.97
N SER A 43 1.72 -21.40 9.67
CA SER A 43 2.95 -22.18 9.86
C SER A 43 2.93 -23.02 11.13
N SER A 44 3.84 -24.00 11.22
CA SER A 44 4.20 -24.67 12.48
C SER A 44 4.67 -23.72 13.59
N ARG A 45 5.03 -22.47 13.27
CA ARG A 45 5.46 -21.43 14.23
C ARG A 45 4.31 -20.52 14.72
N ALA A 46 3.06 -20.83 14.41
CA ALA A 46 1.88 -20.04 14.82
C ALA A 46 1.70 -19.92 16.34
N GLY A 47 2.33 -20.79 17.14
CA GLY A 47 2.36 -20.69 18.61
C GLY A 47 3.42 -19.72 19.16
N GLY A 48 4.37 -19.28 18.33
CA GLY A 48 5.40 -18.31 18.68
C GLY A 48 4.97 -16.86 18.45
N LEU A 49 5.85 -15.91 18.75
CA LEU A 49 5.56 -14.50 18.53
C LEU A 49 5.73 -14.09 17.06
N PHE A 50 4.78 -13.32 16.54
CA PHE A 50 4.96 -12.53 15.32
C PHE A 50 5.44 -11.14 15.69
N VAL A 51 6.70 -10.83 15.38
CA VAL A 51 7.35 -9.57 15.75
C VAL A 51 7.57 -8.71 14.50
N PRO A 52 6.73 -7.69 14.25
CA PRO A 52 6.93 -6.76 13.15
C PRO A 52 7.94 -5.67 13.51
N VAL A 53 8.80 -5.32 12.55
CA VAL A 53 9.72 -4.19 12.60
C VAL A 53 9.59 -3.41 11.30
N ALA A 54 9.39 -2.10 11.39
CA ALA A 54 9.37 -1.21 10.23
C ALA A 54 10.78 -0.69 9.99
N CYS A 55 11.40 -1.13 8.91
CA CYS A 55 12.74 -0.70 8.51
C CYS A 55 12.70 0.67 7.81
N GLY A 56 11.60 0.99 7.11
CA GLY A 56 11.42 2.26 6.45
C GLY A 56 11.28 3.44 7.42
N GLY A 57 12.04 4.52 7.18
CA GLY A 57 11.89 5.81 7.85
C GLY A 57 12.60 5.95 9.21
N LEU A 58 13.30 4.91 9.69
CA LEU A 58 14.16 4.99 10.87
C LEU A 58 15.58 5.37 10.49
N GLN A 59 16.30 6.03 11.40
CA GLN A 59 17.75 6.18 11.30
C GLN A 59 18.41 4.81 11.53
N GLU A 60 19.50 4.55 10.81
CA GLU A 60 20.20 3.25 10.79
C GLU A 60 20.55 2.77 12.20
N GLU A 61 21.10 3.63 13.06
CA GLU A 61 21.53 3.26 14.41
C GLU A 61 20.35 2.88 15.32
N LEU A 62 19.20 3.54 15.11
CA LEU A 62 17.97 3.23 15.83
C LEU A 62 17.39 1.91 15.35
N LEU A 63 17.40 1.65 14.04
CA LEU A 63 16.97 0.38 13.47
C LEU A 63 17.81 -0.78 13.99
N GLU A 64 19.14 -0.65 13.99
CA GLU A 64 20.02 -1.69 14.53
C GLU A 64 19.75 -1.96 16.01
N SER A 65 19.56 -0.90 16.80
CA SER A 65 19.27 -0.99 18.22
C SER A 65 17.90 -1.62 18.50
N GLU A 66 16.89 -1.38 17.64
CA GLU A 66 15.59 -2.04 17.75
C GLU A 66 15.67 -3.52 17.32
N LEU A 67 16.35 -3.83 16.22
CA LEU A 67 16.44 -5.19 15.69
C LEU A 67 17.27 -6.11 16.58
N PHE A 68 18.49 -5.69 16.91
CA PHE A 68 19.50 -6.53 17.55
C PHE A 68 19.70 -6.21 19.03
N GLY A 69 19.08 -5.14 19.53
CA GLY A 69 19.28 -4.69 20.90
C GLY A 69 20.62 -4.00 21.08
N TYR A 70 20.93 -3.65 22.32
CA TYR A 70 22.19 -2.97 22.65
C TYR A 70 22.70 -3.37 24.02
N ALA A 71 24.03 -3.43 24.12
CA ALA A 71 24.72 -3.63 25.39
C ALA A 71 24.76 -2.34 26.22
N ARG A 72 25.01 -2.48 27.52
CA ARG A 72 25.23 -1.32 28.40
C ARG A 72 26.43 -0.51 27.90
N GLY A 73 26.24 0.80 27.73
CA GLY A 73 27.30 1.71 27.28
C GLY A 73 27.51 1.75 25.76
N ALA A 74 26.66 1.12 24.95
CA ALA A 74 26.74 1.18 23.49
C ALA A 74 26.66 2.62 22.93
N PHE A 75 25.91 3.50 23.60
CA PHE A 75 25.82 4.93 23.36
C PHE A 75 25.51 5.67 24.66
N GLN A 76 25.60 7.01 24.68
CA GLN A 76 25.48 7.80 25.92
C GLN A 76 24.21 7.52 26.73
N GLN A 77 23.09 7.23 26.06
CA GLN A 77 21.80 6.95 26.68
C GLN A 77 21.59 5.46 27.05
N ALA A 78 22.53 4.57 26.69
CA ALA A 78 22.45 3.12 26.93
C ALA A 78 22.84 2.75 28.39
N LEU A 79 22.11 3.28 29.37
CA LEU A 79 22.39 3.07 30.79
C LEU A 79 22.16 1.60 31.23
N LEU A 80 21.20 0.92 30.61
CA LEU A 80 20.86 -0.48 30.81
C LEU A 80 20.84 -1.20 29.46
N PRO A 81 21.22 -2.49 29.38
CA PRO A 81 21.10 -3.25 28.14
C PRO A 81 19.63 -3.49 27.78
N ARG A 82 19.36 -3.72 26.49
CA ARG A 82 18.01 -4.02 25.99
C ARG A 82 18.08 -5.10 24.91
N SER A 83 17.27 -6.14 25.05
CA SER A 83 17.11 -7.18 24.01
C SER A 83 16.47 -6.60 22.75
N GLY A 84 16.93 -7.10 21.60
CA GLY A 84 16.40 -6.74 20.30
C GLY A 84 15.08 -7.43 19.96
N LYS A 85 14.42 -6.95 18.91
CA LYS A 85 13.22 -7.56 18.34
C LYS A 85 13.48 -8.94 17.76
N ALA A 86 14.68 -9.22 17.28
CA ALA A 86 15.07 -10.54 16.81
C ALA A 86 15.05 -11.57 17.95
N GLU A 87 15.62 -11.24 19.12
CA GLU A 87 15.53 -12.09 20.32
C GLU A 87 14.08 -12.31 20.76
N LEU A 88 13.24 -11.27 20.72
CA LEU A 88 11.82 -11.40 21.05
C LEU A 88 11.06 -12.32 20.08
N ALA A 89 11.59 -12.51 18.88
CA ALA A 89 10.99 -13.36 17.85
C ALA A 89 11.52 -14.81 17.89
N ASP A 90 12.32 -15.18 18.91
CA ASP A 90 12.84 -16.54 19.07
C ASP A 90 11.69 -17.57 19.08
N ARG A 91 11.89 -18.66 18.32
CA ARG A 91 10.91 -19.70 17.99
C ARG A 91 9.63 -19.19 17.30
N GLY A 92 9.63 -17.95 16.84
CA GLY A 92 8.51 -17.28 16.19
C GLY A 92 8.87 -16.80 14.78
N THR A 93 8.37 -15.61 14.43
CA THR A 93 8.60 -15.00 13.12
C THR A 93 8.96 -13.53 13.28
N LEU A 94 10.11 -13.15 12.73
CA LEU A 94 10.51 -11.75 12.59
C LEU A 94 10.04 -11.25 11.23
N TYR A 95 9.18 -10.22 11.25
CA TYR A 95 8.71 -9.56 10.03
C TYR A 95 9.41 -8.22 9.84
N LEU A 96 10.16 -8.08 8.73
CA LEU A 96 10.85 -6.85 8.35
C LEU A 96 10.06 -6.14 7.24
N ALA A 97 9.37 -5.06 7.59
CA ALA A 97 8.67 -4.24 6.61
C ALA A 97 9.62 -3.22 5.98
N ASP A 98 9.60 -3.14 4.65
CA ASP A 98 10.37 -2.20 3.82
C ASP A 98 11.89 -2.40 3.99
N ILE A 99 12.33 -3.65 3.82
CA ILE A 99 13.74 -4.06 3.97
C ILE A 99 14.66 -3.39 2.95
N ASP A 100 14.12 -2.98 1.81
CA ASP A 100 14.77 -2.18 0.77
C ASP A 100 15.19 -0.78 1.25
N GLY A 101 14.66 -0.31 2.38
CA GLY A 101 15.06 0.95 3.02
C GLY A 101 16.23 0.82 4.01
N THR A 102 16.81 -0.37 4.18
CA THR A 102 17.90 -0.59 5.16
C THR A 102 19.28 -0.22 4.61
N GLY A 103 20.18 0.25 5.46
CA GLY A 103 21.59 0.42 5.09
C GLY A 103 22.34 -0.91 4.98
N LEU A 104 23.43 -0.91 4.20
CA LEU A 104 24.31 -2.09 4.04
C LEU A 104 24.79 -2.70 5.38
N PRO A 105 25.16 -1.92 6.42
CA PRO A 105 25.56 -2.48 7.72
C PRO A 105 24.45 -3.30 8.39
N THR A 106 23.21 -2.79 8.40
CA THR A 106 22.07 -3.56 8.92
C THR A 106 21.82 -4.81 8.07
N GLN A 107 21.93 -4.70 6.74
CA GLN A 107 21.75 -5.84 5.83
C GLN A 107 22.77 -6.95 6.08
N GLU A 108 24.03 -6.63 6.37
CA GLU A 108 25.04 -7.62 6.75
C GLU A 108 24.65 -8.36 8.04
N LYS A 109 24.13 -7.65 9.04
CA LYS A 109 23.65 -8.27 10.29
C LYS A 109 22.39 -9.12 10.08
N ILE A 110 21.46 -8.69 9.22
CA ILE A 110 20.29 -9.48 8.84
C ILE A 110 20.72 -10.76 8.11
N LEU A 111 21.69 -10.65 7.20
CA LEU A 111 22.25 -11.83 6.52
C LEU A 111 22.86 -12.79 7.53
N ARG A 112 23.66 -12.29 8.48
CA ARG A 112 24.25 -13.10 9.56
C ARG A 112 23.18 -13.79 10.42
N LEU A 113 22.12 -13.08 10.78
CA LEU A 113 20.96 -13.66 11.46
C LEU A 113 20.35 -14.83 10.65
N LEU A 114 20.20 -14.63 9.34
CA LEU A 114 19.59 -15.64 8.47
C LEU A 114 20.48 -16.88 8.32
N THR A 115 21.80 -16.71 8.15
CA THR A 115 22.75 -17.78 7.86
C THR A 115 23.30 -18.46 9.10
N GLU A 116 23.63 -17.71 10.15
CA GLU A 116 24.28 -18.21 11.36
C GLU A 116 23.31 -18.45 12.51
N LYS A 117 22.07 -17.95 12.42
CA LYS A 117 21.07 -18.05 13.50
C LYS A 117 21.55 -17.42 14.82
N THR A 118 22.36 -16.38 14.71
CA THR A 118 22.87 -15.62 15.85
C THR A 118 22.62 -14.12 15.71
N VAL A 119 22.51 -13.44 16.84
CA VAL A 119 22.48 -11.98 16.91
C VAL A 119 23.53 -11.47 17.88
N THR A 120 24.16 -10.35 17.52
CA THR A 120 25.08 -9.62 18.41
C THR A 120 24.47 -8.25 18.72
N PRO A 121 24.22 -7.92 19.99
CA PRO A 121 23.73 -6.60 20.37
C PRO A 121 24.70 -5.49 19.96
N VAL A 122 24.18 -4.30 19.63
CA VAL A 122 25.02 -3.13 19.32
C VAL A 122 25.93 -2.82 20.50
N GLY A 123 27.23 -2.66 20.24
CA GLY A 123 28.26 -2.45 21.27
C GLY A 123 28.54 -3.68 22.14
N GLY A 124 27.94 -4.83 21.84
CA GLY A 124 28.21 -6.12 22.48
C GLY A 124 29.23 -6.94 21.69
N SER A 125 29.81 -7.95 22.35
CA SER A 125 30.75 -8.91 21.76
C SER A 125 30.29 -10.36 21.88
N ARG A 126 29.15 -10.61 22.52
CA ARG A 126 28.61 -11.94 22.74
C ARG A 126 27.49 -12.21 21.74
N ASP A 127 27.63 -13.30 21.01
CA ASP A 127 26.58 -13.82 20.15
C ASP A 127 25.49 -14.54 20.96
N ILE A 128 24.26 -14.38 20.52
CA ILE A 128 23.06 -14.96 21.10
C ILE A 128 22.43 -15.82 20.00
N GLU A 129 22.40 -17.14 20.20
CA GLU A 129 21.73 -18.07 19.29
C GLU A 129 20.20 -17.90 19.40
N ILE A 130 19.54 -17.77 18.26
CA ILE A 130 18.09 -17.65 18.16
C ILE A 130 17.55 -18.45 16.96
N ASP A 131 16.40 -19.09 17.12
CA ASP A 131 15.70 -19.80 16.06
C ASP A 131 14.52 -18.97 15.58
N VAL A 132 14.74 -18.14 14.56
CA VAL A 132 13.71 -17.27 13.99
C VAL A 132 13.49 -17.55 12.52
N ARG A 133 12.21 -17.53 12.12
CA ARG A 133 11.79 -17.46 10.72
C ARG A 133 11.74 -16.01 10.26
N LEU A 134 12.37 -15.70 9.14
CA LEU A 134 12.38 -14.36 8.57
C LEU A 134 11.30 -14.23 7.48
N VAL A 135 10.46 -13.20 7.61
CA VAL A 135 9.58 -12.74 6.53
C VAL A 135 9.91 -11.28 6.29
N ALA A 136 10.25 -10.91 5.06
CA ALA A 136 10.57 -9.54 4.69
C ALA A 136 9.56 -9.03 3.66
N SER A 137 9.37 -7.72 3.60
CA SER A 137 8.66 -7.08 2.49
C SER A 137 9.50 -5.96 1.88
N ALA A 138 9.41 -5.78 0.58
CA ALA A 138 10.05 -4.68 -0.14
C ALA A 138 9.05 -3.95 -1.03
N ALA A 139 9.23 -2.63 -1.18
CA ALA A 139 8.47 -1.83 -2.13
C ALA A 139 9.10 -1.86 -3.53
N ALA A 140 10.43 -1.75 -3.58
CA ALA A 140 11.22 -1.84 -4.80
C ALA A 140 11.70 -3.27 -5.09
N SER A 141 12.14 -3.52 -6.33
CA SER A 141 12.84 -4.75 -6.70
C SER A 141 14.19 -4.82 -6.01
N LEU A 142 14.44 -5.92 -5.30
CA LEU A 142 15.74 -6.16 -4.68
C LEU A 142 16.84 -6.47 -5.71
N GLU A 143 16.48 -6.96 -6.89
CA GLU A 143 17.43 -7.14 -8.00
C GLU A 143 17.96 -5.79 -8.49
N GLU A 144 17.08 -4.82 -8.72
CA GLU A 144 17.46 -3.45 -9.13
C GLU A 144 18.26 -2.75 -8.03
N ALA A 145 17.80 -2.84 -6.78
CA ALA A 145 18.49 -2.25 -5.63
C ALA A 145 19.91 -2.84 -5.45
N ALA A 146 20.07 -4.16 -5.67
CA ALA A 146 21.37 -4.80 -5.63
C ALA A 146 22.26 -4.37 -6.81
N GLY A 147 21.70 -4.22 -8.01
CA GLY A 147 22.41 -3.68 -9.17
C GLY A 147 22.89 -2.23 -8.97
N GLY A 148 22.13 -1.44 -8.21
CA GLY A 148 22.47 -0.07 -7.82
C GLY A 148 23.41 0.05 -6.61
N GLY A 149 23.74 -1.06 -5.94
CA GLY A 149 24.63 -1.08 -4.76
C GLY A 149 23.99 -0.62 -3.45
N SER A 150 22.68 -0.38 -3.42
CA SER A 150 21.95 -0.06 -2.18
C SER A 150 21.48 -1.32 -1.42
N PHE A 151 21.58 -2.49 -2.05
CA PHE A 151 21.21 -3.76 -1.43
C PHE A 151 22.30 -4.82 -1.60
N LEU A 152 22.54 -5.61 -0.56
CA LEU A 152 23.58 -6.62 -0.50
C LEU A 152 23.17 -7.84 -1.35
N PRO A 153 23.93 -8.20 -2.40
CA PRO A 153 23.58 -9.32 -3.28
C PRO A 153 23.38 -10.64 -2.54
N ALA A 154 24.19 -10.91 -1.52
CA ALA A 154 24.09 -12.13 -0.72
C ALA A 154 22.78 -12.21 0.09
N LEU A 155 22.28 -11.09 0.63
CA LEU A 155 20.99 -11.06 1.32
C LEU A 155 19.84 -11.23 0.34
N ARG A 156 19.91 -10.60 -0.84
CA ARG A 156 18.93 -10.79 -1.92
C ARG A 156 18.84 -12.27 -2.30
N ASP A 157 19.98 -12.90 -2.57
CA ASP A 157 20.04 -14.29 -3.02
C ASP A 157 19.50 -15.27 -1.96
N ALA A 158 19.64 -14.94 -0.68
CA ALA A 158 19.04 -15.70 0.42
C ALA A 158 17.50 -15.55 0.51
N LEU A 159 16.94 -14.43 0.06
CA LEU A 159 15.51 -14.10 0.14
C LEU A 159 14.71 -14.52 -1.12
N LEU A 160 15.33 -14.47 -2.30
CA LEU A 160 14.67 -14.73 -3.58
C LEU A 160 13.96 -16.09 -3.70
N PRO A 161 14.46 -17.22 -3.13
CA PRO A 161 13.77 -18.50 -3.22
C PRO A 161 12.33 -18.49 -2.66
N GLY A 162 12.08 -17.67 -1.63
CA GLY A 162 10.76 -17.49 -1.01
C GLY A 162 10.00 -16.27 -1.52
N ARG A 163 10.32 -15.74 -2.70
CA ARG A 163 9.65 -14.56 -3.26
C ARG A 163 8.16 -14.79 -3.52
N ILE A 164 7.35 -13.80 -3.16
CA ILE A 164 5.93 -13.65 -3.47
C ILE A 164 5.71 -12.23 -3.97
N HIS A 165 5.13 -12.08 -5.16
CA HIS A 165 4.77 -10.79 -5.70
C HIS A 165 3.29 -10.48 -5.40
N LEU A 166 3.02 -9.29 -4.87
CA LEU A 166 1.68 -8.74 -4.66
C LEU A 166 1.48 -7.55 -5.61
N PRO A 167 0.62 -7.69 -6.63
CA PRO A 167 0.43 -6.63 -7.61
C PRO A 167 -0.29 -5.42 -6.98
N PRO A 168 -0.04 -4.21 -7.50
CA PRO A 168 -0.78 -3.03 -7.12
C PRO A 168 -2.26 -3.16 -7.50
N LEU A 169 -3.13 -2.44 -6.79
CA LEU A 169 -4.59 -2.55 -6.93
C LEU A 169 -5.06 -2.24 -8.36
N ARG A 170 -4.38 -1.33 -9.06
CA ARG A 170 -4.64 -1.00 -10.47
C ARG A 170 -4.40 -2.15 -11.46
N GLU A 171 -3.64 -3.17 -11.08
CA GLU A 171 -3.42 -4.37 -11.90
C GLU A 171 -4.41 -5.50 -11.57
N ARG A 172 -5.25 -5.30 -10.54
CA ARG A 172 -6.27 -6.25 -10.08
C ARG A 172 -7.62 -5.54 -9.84
N ILE A 173 -8.05 -4.77 -10.83
CA ILE A 173 -9.27 -3.95 -10.74
C ILE A 173 -10.55 -4.76 -10.43
N GLU A 174 -10.59 -6.03 -10.84
CA GLU A 174 -11.67 -6.97 -10.54
C GLU A 174 -11.82 -7.30 -9.05
N ASP A 175 -10.80 -7.04 -8.23
CA ASP A 175 -10.88 -7.18 -6.78
C ASP A 175 -11.51 -5.97 -6.09
N ILE A 176 -11.55 -4.81 -6.75
CA ILE A 176 -12.02 -3.55 -6.15
C ILE A 176 -13.46 -3.68 -5.62
N PRO A 177 -14.45 -4.18 -6.38
CA PRO A 177 -15.82 -4.31 -5.86
C PRO A 177 -15.89 -5.17 -4.59
N LEU A 178 -15.18 -6.30 -4.58
CA LEU A 178 -15.14 -7.20 -3.42
C LEU A 178 -14.52 -6.51 -2.19
N LEU A 179 -13.41 -5.79 -2.38
CA LEU A 179 -12.74 -5.03 -1.32
C LEU A 179 -13.64 -3.91 -0.79
N LEU A 180 -14.30 -3.16 -1.67
CA LEU A 180 -15.26 -2.11 -1.29
C LEU A 180 -16.38 -2.67 -0.41
N HIS A 181 -16.99 -3.78 -0.81
CA HIS A 181 -18.04 -4.42 -0.03
C HIS A 181 -17.53 -4.92 1.33
N HIS A 182 -16.34 -5.53 1.37
CA HIS A 182 -15.74 -6.01 2.61
C HIS A 182 -15.48 -4.86 3.59
N TYR A 183 -14.80 -3.80 3.17
CA TYR A 183 -14.48 -2.68 4.06
C TYR A 183 -15.69 -1.82 4.41
N LEU A 184 -16.70 -1.75 3.54
CA LEU A 184 -17.98 -1.14 3.89
C LEU A 184 -18.69 -1.95 4.98
N PHE A 185 -18.67 -3.28 4.87
CA PHE A 185 -19.23 -4.16 5.89
C PHE A 185 -18.52 -3.98 7.24
N GLU A 186 -17.19 -3.98 7.27
CA GLU A 186 -16.44 -3.74 8.51
C GLU A 186 -16.74 -2.35 9.10
N GLY A 187 -16.74 -1.29 8.26
CA GLY A 187 -17.08 0.07 8.68
C GLY A 187 -18.53 0.21 9.17
N ASN A 188 -19.44 -0.66 8.71
CA ASN A 188 -20.83 -0.69 9.15
C ASN A 188 -21.03 -1.32 10.53
N ARG A 189 -20.11 -2.14 11.03
CA ARG A 189 -20.27 -2.87 12.31
C ARG A 189 -20.50 -1.95 13.50
N MET A 190 -19.95 -0.74 13.46
CA MET A 190 -20.08 0.26 14.53
C MET A 190 -21.27 1.22 14.33
N ARG A 191 -22.11 1.02 13.30
CA ARG A 191 -23.19 1.94 12.94
C ARG A 191 -24.56 1.44 13.39
N LYS A 192 -25.38 2.37 13.92
CA LYS A 192 -26.80 2.09 14.25
C LYS A 192 -27.65 1.71 13.03
N LYS A 193 -27.32 2.25 11.86
CA LYS A 193 -27.93 1.89 10.57
C LYS A 193 -26.82 1.80 9.51
N PRO A 194 -26.58 0.61 8.93
CA PRO A 194 -25.52 0.40 7.96
C PRO A 194 -25.81 1.10 6.64
N LEU A 195 -24.77 1.49 5.92
CA LEU A 195 -24.88 1.85 4.50
C LEU A 195 -25.24 0.59 3.70
N ARG A 196 -26.07 0.76 2.67
CA ARG A 196 -26.62 -0.36 1.89
C ARG A 196 -25.67 -0.89 0.81
N GLY A 197 -24.67 -0.11 0.42
CA GLY A 197 -23.76 -0.45 -0.67
C GLY A 197 -23.33 0.79 -1.44
N PHE A 198 -22.72 0.54 -2.59
CA PHE A 198 -22.35 1.53 -3.61
C PHE A 198 -23.31 1.43 -4.80
N SER A 199 -23.59 2.54 -5.47
CA SER A 199 -24.27 2.54 -6.77
C SER A 199 -23.31 2.03 -7.86
N ASP A 200 -23.85 1.59 -8.99
CA ASP A 200 -23.04 1.15 -10.13
C ASP A 200 -22.12 2.28 -10.65
N ALA A 201 -22.60 3.52 -10.62
CA ALA A 201 -21.81 4.70 -10.98
C ALA A 201 -20.64 4.92 -10.01
N ALA A 202 -20.86 4.73 -8.71
CA ALA A 202 -19.79 4.83 -7.71
C ALA A 202 -18.76 3.72 -7.88
N ILE A 203 -19.20 2.48 -8.14
CA ILE A 203 -18.32 1.34 -8.39
C ILE A 203 -17.48 1.58 -9.65
N ALA A 204 -18.09 2.07 -10.74
CA ALA A 204 -17.38 2.38 -11.97
C ALA A 204 -16.29 3.44 -11.76
N ALA A 205 -16.59 4.53 -11.06
CA ALA A 205 -15.62 5.57 -10.74
C ALA A 205 -14.47 5.05 -9.85
N LEU A 206 -14.78 4.28 -8.82
CA LEU A 206 -13.79 3.66 -7.92
C LEU A 206 -12.92 2.62 -8.63
N THR A 207 -13.47 1.91 -9.63
CA THR A 207 -12.73 0.90 -10.41
C THR A 207 -11.77 1.57 -11.40
N GLY A 208 -12.12 2.74 -11.94
CA GLY A 208 -11.27 3.50 -12.86
C GLY A 208 -10.18 4.35 -12.20
N TYR A 209 -10.17 4.45 -10.86
CA TYR A 209 -9.18 5.23 -10.12
C TYR A 209 -7.83 4.48 -10.02
N PRO A 210 -6.66 5.15 -10.15
CA PRO A 210 -5.36 4.48 -10.20
C PRO A 210 -4.86 3.87 -8.89
N TRP A 211 -5.47 4.21 -7.74
CA TRP A 211 -5.13 3.64 -6.42
C TRP A 211 -3.62 3.61 -6.11
N GLN A 212 -2.96 4.76 -6.12
CA GLN A 212 -1.52 4.85 -5.81
C GLN A 212 -1.19 4.38 -4.38
N GLY A 213 -2.10 4.60 -3.43
CA GLY A 213 -1.99 4.06 -2.07
C GLY A 213 -2.61 2.68 -1.90
N ASN A 214 -2.96 2.00 -3.00
CA ASN A 214 -3.44 0.63 -3.07
C ASN A 214 -4.65 0.39 -2.13
N VAL A 215 -4.70 -0.78 -1.48
CA VAL A 215 -5.80 -1.16 -0.59
C VAL A 215 -5.88 -0.25 0.63
N ARG A 216 -4.75 0.30 1.10
CA ARG A 216 -4.74 1.26 2.22
C ARG A 216 -5.52 2.53 1.87
N GLU A 217 -5.30 3.09 0.70
CA GLU A 217 -6.08 4.24 0.21
C GLU A 217 -7.56 3.91 0.05
N LEU A 218 -7.89 2.72 -0.48
CA LEU A 218 -9.28 2.25 -0.58
C LEU A 218 -9.96 2.20 0.78
N VAL A 219 -9.29 1.66 1.80
CA VAL A 219 -9.82 1.62 3.17
C VAL A 219 -10.05 3.02 3.73
N GLU A 220 -9.11 3.95 3.51
CA GLU A 220 -9.24 5.35 3.94
C GLU A 220 -10.44 6.04 3.28
N VAL A 221 -10.61 5.87 1.96
CA VAL A 221 -11.73 6.41 1.19
C VAL A 221 -13.06 5.84 1.68
N VAL A 222 -13.17 4.52 1.84
CA VAL A 222 -14.41 3.86 2.31
C VAL A 222 -14.76 4.34 3.72
N SER A 223 -13.75 4.47 4.60
CA SER A 223 -13.94 4.96 5.98
C SER A 223 -14.42 6.42 5.99
N TYR A 224 -13.85 7.27 5.12
CA TYR A 224 -14.26 8.66 4.97
C TYR A 224 -15.71 8.78 4.50
N ILE A 225 -16.08 8.04 3.44
CA ILE A 225 -17.45 8.00 2.90
C ILE A 225 -18.42 7.52 3.99
N ALA A 226 -18.06 6.46 4.71
CA ALA A 226 -18.87 5.96 5.81
C ALA A 226 -19.09 7.06 6.87
N GLY A 227 -18.06 7.79 7.29
CA GLY A 227 -18.19 8.87 8.27
C GLY A 227 -19.13 9.99 7.83
N LYS A 228 -19.11 10.38 6.55
CA LYS A 228 -19.89 11.52 6.02
C LYS A 228 -21.33 11.18 5.69
N LYS A 229 -21.61 9.93 5.33
CA LYS A 229 -22.91 9.54 4.76
C LYS A 229 -24.04 9.40 5.76
N ARG A 230 -25.23 9.80 5.33
CA ARG A 230 -26.48 9.57 6.08
C ARG A 230 -26.68 8.06 6.26
N GLN A 231 -27.00 7.69 7.48
CA GLN A 231 -27.34 6.34 7.88
C GLN A 231 -28.41 5.69 6.96
N GLY A 232 -28.16 4.46 6.50
CA GLY A 232 -29.12 3.70 5.69
C GLY A 232 -29.17 4.03 4.20
N SER A 233 -28.29 4.90 3.68
CA SER A 233 -28.26 5.27 2.26
C SER A 233 -27.36 4.35 1.43
N VAL A 234 -27.49 4.46 0.10
CA VAL A 234 -26.51 4.01 -0.88
C VAL A 234 -25.45 5.10 -1.05
N VAL A 235 -24.20 4.71 -1.28
CA VAL A 235 -23.11 5.63 -1.68
C VAL A 235 -23.20 5.80 -3.19
N ASP A 236 -23.45 7.02 -3.65
CA ASP A 236 -23.47 7.35 -5.06
C ASP A 236 -22.16 8.01 -5.49
N ALA A 237 -21.96 8.16 -6.80
CA ALA A 237 -20.73 8.70 -7.35
C ALA A 237 -20.48 10.14 -6.83
N ALA A 238 -21.53 10.96 -6.69
CA ALA A 238 -21.45 12.33 -6.18
C ALA A 238 -20.92 12.43 -4.73
N ASP A 239 -20.83 11.30 -4.02
CA ASP A 239 -20.38 11.22 -2.64
C ASP A 239 -18.93 10.86 -2.49
N LEU A 240 -18.30 10.45 -3.60
CA LEU A 240 -16.89 10.12 -3.65
C LEU A 240 -16.06 11.40 -3.47
N PRO A 241 -14.92 11.31 -2.75
CA PRO A 241 -13.92 12.37 -2.71
C PRO A 241 -13.60 12.94 -4.10
N ALA A 242 -13.37 14.25 -4.16
CA ALA A 242 -13.06 14.97 -5.40
C ALA A 242 -11.84 14.37 -6.12
N GLU A 243 -10.86 13.88 -5.35
CA GLU A 243 -9.64 13.26 -5.82
C GLU A 243 -9.90 12.06 -6.76
N ILE A 244 -10.98 11.31 -6.52
CA ILE A 244 -11.37 10.17 -7.36
C ILE A 244 -11.88 10.63 -8.72
N TRP A 245 -12.51 11.80 -8.77
CA TRP A 245 -13.02 12.40 -10.01
C TRP A 245 -11.93 13.09 -10.82
N TYR A 246 -11.02 13.78 -10.16
CA TYR A 246 -9.99 14.60 -10.81
C TYR A 246 -8.69 13.85 -11.09
N GLY A 247 -8.60 12.56 -10.73
CA GLY A 247 -7.39 11.75 -10.92
C GLY A 247 -6.15 12.28 -10.19
N ARG A 248 -6.32 13.25 -9.27
CA ARG A 248 -5.25 13.79 -8.46
C ARG A 248 -4.95 12.78 -7.36
N SER A 249 -4.00 11.90 -7.64
CA SER A 249 -3.43 11.02 -6.63
C SER A 249 -2.96 11.87 -5.44
N ARG A 250 -3.41 11.52 -4.23
CA ARG A 250 -2.83 12.07 -3.00
C ARG A 250 -1.31 11.84 -3.09
N PRO A 251 -0.46 12.86 -2.88
CA PRO A 251 0.98 12.64 -2.91
C PRO A 251 1.33 11.53 -1.92
N ALA A 252 2.16 10.58 -2.38
CA ALA A 252 2.71 9.54 -1.52
C ALA A 252 3.36 10.18 -0.28
N PRO A 253 3.36 9.50 0.89
CA PRO A 253 4.07 10.01 2.06
C PRO A 253 5.52 10.35 1.69
N ALA A 254 5.99 11.51 2.16
CA ALA A 254 7.24 12.13 1.74
C ALA A 254 8.42 11.17 1.78
N GLY A 255 9.03 10.92 0.60
CA GLY A 255 10.18 10.04 0.45
C GLY A 255 10.64 9.85 -1.00
N GLU A 256 9.74 9.98 -1.98
CA GLU A 256 10.08 9.85 -3.40
C GLU A 256 10.05 11.21 -4.12
N PRO A 257 11.12 11.61 -4.84
CA PRO A 257 11.06 12.75 -5.74
C PRO A 257 10.09 12.44 -6.89
N PRO A 258 9.24 13.40 -7.32
CA PRO A 258 8.32 13.16 -8.42
C PRO A 258 9.10 12.85 -9.71
N SER A 259 8.95 11.63 -10.21
CA SER A 259 9.55 11.14 -11.45
C SER A 259 8.81 11.57 -12.72
N LYS A 260 7.69 12.29 -12.57
CA LYS A 260 6.97 12.87 -13.71
C LYS A 260 7.44 14.30 -13.98
N PRO A 261 7.72 14.67 -15.24
CA PRO A 261 7.99 16.05 -15.59
C PRO A 261 6.82 16.92 -15.12
N ILE A 262 7.14 18.09 -14.55
CA ILE A 262 6.14 19.08 -14.16
C ILE A 262 5.36 19.42 -15.44
N PRO A 263 4.05 19.11 -15.53
CA PRO A 263 3.28 19.39 -16.73
C PRO A 263 3.23 20.90 -16.98
N ASP A 264 3.16 21.29 -18.25
CA ASP A 264 2.97 22.69 -18.61
C ASP A 264 1.67 23.18 -17.97
N ILE A 265 1.70 24.39 -17.37
CA ILE A 265 0.55 24.92 -16.64
C ILE A 265 -0.70 25.05 -17.53
N ARG A 266 -0.53 25.27 -18.85
CA ARG A 266 -1.64 25.32 -19.80
C ARG A 266 -2.24 23.94 -20.03
N GLU A 267 -1.40 22.91 -20.10
CA GLU A 267 -1.84 21.52 -20.25
C GLU A 267 -2.60 21.05 -19.00
N ALA A 268 -2.08 21.37 -17.81
CA ALA A 268 -2.73 21.02 -16.54
C ALA A 268 -4.10 21.71 -16.37
N ILE A 269 -4.25 22.96 -16.83
CA ILE A 269 -5.53 23.68 -16.83
C ILE A 269 -6.50 23.05 -17.85
N GLN A 270 -6.04 22.73 -19.06
CA GLN A 270 -6.89 22.11 -20.08
C GLN A 270 -7.39 20.72 -19.66
N ASP A 271 -6.56 19.94 -18.97
CA ASP A 271 -6.97 18.65 -18.43
C ASP A 271 -7.98 18.79 -17.30
N LEU A 272 -7.83 19.80 -16.45
CA LEU A 272 -8.83 20.14 -15.43
C LEU A 272 -10.17 20.53 -16.08
N ASP A 273 -10.14 21.38 -17.10
CA ASP A 273 -11.34 21.80 -17.85
C ASP A 273 -12.04 20.60 -18.50
N ARG A 274 -11.28 19.71 -19.16
CA ARG A 274 -11.80 18.47 -19.75
C ARG A 274 -12.49 17.57 -18.72
N GLN A 275 -11.91 17.43 -17.53
CA GLN A 275 -12.47 16.63 -16.45
C GLN A 275 -13.77 17.24 -15.93
N MET A 276 -13.77 18.55 -15.66
CA MET A 276 -14.96 19.27 -15.18
C MET A 276 -16.11 19.20 -16.19
N LEU A 277 -15.81 19.36 -17.48
CA LEU A 277 -16.80 19.20 -18.56
C LEU A 277 -17.37 17.78 -18.59
N ARG A 278 -16.54 16.74 -18.58
CA ARG A 278 -17.02 15.35 -18.57
C ARG A 278 -17.90 15.03 -17.36
N GLN A 279 -17.54 15.56 -16.20
CA GLN A 279 -18.31 15.37 -14.96
C GLN A 279 -19.65 16.09 -15.01
N ALA A 280 -19.69 17.33 -15.50
CA ALA A 280 -20.93 18.08 -15.66
C ALA A 280 -21.87 17.40 -16.66
N LEU A 281 -21.34 16.86 -17.75
CA LEU A 281 -22.09 16.09 -18.75
C LEU A 281 -22.67 14.78 -18.17
N ALA A 282 -21.88 14.06 -17.37
CA ALA A 282 -22.32 12.82 -16.74
C ALA A 282 -23.42 13.06 -15.68
N LEU A 283 -23.36 14.18 -14.96
CA LEU A 283 -24.34 14.55 -13.93
C LEU A 283 -25.59 15.24 -14.51
N SER A 284 -25.53 15.72 -15.75
CA SER A 284 -26.65 16.37 -16.43
C SER A 284 -27.43 15.45 -17.36
N ASP A 285 -27.07 14.16 -17.47
CA ASP A 285 -27.64 13.20 -18.43
C ASP A 285 -27.60 13.71 -19.88
N GLY A 286 -26.62 14.56 -20.22
CA GLY A 286 -26.62 15.24 -21.49
C GLY A 286 -27.79 16.21 -21.63
N ASP A 287 -27.95 17.12 -20.68
CA ASP A 287 -28.71 18.39 -20.81
C ASP A 287 -27.73 19.58 -20.70
N PRO A 288 -27.66 20.47 -21.72
CA PRO A 288 -26.63 21.50 -21.80
C PRO A 288 -26.91 22.67 -20.85
N GLU A 289 -28.17 23.00 -20.59
CA GLU A 289 -28.55 24.04 -19.64
C GLU A 289 -28.20 23.60 -18.21
N ARG A 290 -28.46 22.32 -17.92
CA ARG A 290 -28.15 21.73 -16.62
C ARG A 290 -26.64 21.54 -16.41
N ALA A 291 -25.89 21.15 -17.43
CA ALA A 291 -24.42 21.08 -17.37
C ALA A 291 -23.78 22.45 -17.15
N ALA A 292 -24.27 23.48 -17.86
CA ALA A 292 -23.79 24.85 -17.72
C ALA A 292 -24.07 25.41 -16.32
N ALA A 293 -25.26 25.13 -15.77
CA ALA A 293 -25.62 25.51 -14.41
C ALA A 293 -24.75 24.83 -13.34
N LEU A 294 -24.39 23.55 -13.51
CA LEU A 294 -23.50 22.82 -12.60
C LEU A 294 -22.08 23.40 -12.56
N LEU A 295 -21.61 23.94 -13.69
CA LEU A 295 -20.29 24.58 -13.81
C LEU A 295 -20.33 26.09 -13.57
N ASN A 296 -21.52 26.66 -13.33
CA ASN A 296 -21.74 28.09 -13.14
C ASN A 296 -21.27 28.92 -14.35
N LEU A 297 -21.54 28.40 -15.56
CA LEU A 297 -21.19 29.00 -16.84
C LEU A 297 -22.46 29.27 -17.66
N ASP A 298 -22.36 30.20 -18.62
CA ASP A 298 -23.35 30.32 -19.68
C ASP A 298 -23.23 29.16 -20.68
N VAL A 299 -24.35 28.73 -21.26
CA VAL A 299 -24.40 27.63 -22.25
C VAL A 299 -23.46 27.90 -23.44
N ALA A 300 -23.37 29.15 -23.91
CA ALA A 300 -22.47 29.53 -25.00
C ALA A 300 -20.97 29.37 -24.63
N VAL A 301 -20.61 29.59 -23.36
CA VAL A 301 -19.24 29.41 -22.86
C VAL A 301 -18.92 27.92 -22.73
N LEU A 302 -19.89 27.13 -22.26
CA LEU A 302 -19.79 25.68 -22.21
C LEU A 302 -19.55 25.07 -23.60
N GLU A 303 -20.35 25.45 -24.60
CA GLU A 303 -20.23 24.98 -25.99
C GLU A 303 -18.88 25.34 -26.63
N LYS A 304 -18.31 26.48 -26.24
CA LYS A 304 -16.99 26.90 -26.71
C LYS A 304 -15.89 26.03 -26.09
N LEU A 305 -15.93 25.83 -24.78
CA LEU A 305 -14.99 24.97 -24.05
C LEU A 305 -15.04 23.51 -24.54
N MET A 306 -16.22 22.99 -24.85
CA MET A 306 -16.40 21.64 -25.42
C MET A 306 -15.74 21.48 -26.79
N ARG A 307 -15.86 22.50 -27.66
CA ARG A 307 -15.17 22.51 -28.98
C ARG A 307 -13.66 22.58 -28.85
N GLU A 308 -13.15 23.41 -27.93
CA GLU A 308 -11.71 23.56 -27.70
C GLU A 308 -11.08 22.29 -27.08
N THR A 309 -11.86 21.54 -26.31
CA THR A 309 -11.42 20.32 -25.63
C THR A 309 -11.69 19.03 -26.39
N GLY A 310 -12.42 19.10 -27.52
CA GLY A 310 -12.77 17.94 -28.36
C GLY A 310 -13.79 16.98 -27.72
N ILE A 311 -14.61 17.46 -26.80
CA ILE A 311 -15.64 16.66 -26.11
C ILE A 311 -16.97 16.86 -26.83
N GLU A 312 -17.49 15.79 -27.44
CA GLU A 312 -18.77 15.80 -28.14
C GLU A 312 -19.94 15.38 -27.26
N TRP A 313 -21.14 15.83 -27.65
CA TRP A 313 -22.39 15.36 -27.07
C TRP A 313 -22.67 13.92 -27.48
N LYS A 314 -22.85 13.02 -26.52
CA LYS A 314 -23.53 11.76 -26.80
C LYS A 314 -25.02 12.00 -26.62
N SER A 315 -25.71 12.32 -27.70
CA SER A 315 -27.17 12.33 -27.74
C SER A 315 -27.68 10.94 -27.33
N GLY A 316 -28.40 10.83 -26.22
CA GLY A 316 -29.19 9.63 -25.92
C GLY A 316 -30.22 9.38 -27.02
N PRO A 317 -30.62 8.12 -27.28
CA PRO A 317 -31.58 7.82 -28.33
C PRO A 317 -32.92 8.51 -28.02
N SER A 318 -33.49 9.14 -29.05
CA SER A 318 -34.79 9.82 -29.02
C SER A 318 -35.93 8.90 -28.60
#